data_AF-A0A949XRM6-F1
#
_entry.id   AF-A0A949XRM6-F1
#
_cell.length_a   1.000
_cell.length_b   1.000
_cell.length_c   1.000
_cell.angle_alpha   90.00
_cell.angle_beta   90.00
_cell.angle_gamma   90.00
#
_symmetry.space_group_name_H-M   'P 1'
#
loop_
_entity.id
_entity.type
_entity.pdbx_description
1 polymer ?
#
loop_
_entity_poly.entity_id
_entity_poly.type
_entity_poly.pdbx_seq_one_letter_code
_entity_poly.pdbx_strand_id
1 'polypeptide(L)'
;MSSTVASPLPSDYLTSPAAGSRVSLFRLYTLRVAYLVLALGLGAMVWPSVINHTNDTAARHGPQLALLAGIGATAILGLRYPVKMLPLLLFEVIWKAIYLIAFALPLWAAHQITPAVAEDIQAVLWVVIFIPLIPWRYVFAQYVLERSEPWK
;
A
#
# COMPACT_ATOMS: atom_id res chain seq x y z
N MET A 1 -9.32 14.66 74.10
CA MET A 1 -10.13 15.27 73.03
C MET A 1 -9.49 14.93 71.70
N SER A 2 -10.35 14.60 70.75
CA SER A 2 -10.15 13.82 69.53
C SER A 2 -9.17 14.36 68.50
N SER A 3 -8.56 13.42 67.77
CA SER A 3 -8.35 13.34 66.30
C SER A 3 -7.77 14.57 65.58
N THR A 4 -6.84 14.44 64.64
CA THR A 4 -6.96 13.59 63.45
C THR A 4 -5.61 13.54 62.73
N VAL A 5 -5.15 12.33 62.42
CA VAL A 5 -4.07 12.06 61.47
C VAL A 5 -4.56 12.42 60.07
N ALA A 6 -3.84 13.31 59.36
CA ALA A 6 -3.97 13.47 57.92
C ALA A 6 -2.70 12.92 57.28
N SER A 7 -2.83 11.74 56.67
CA SER A 7 -1.81 11.06 55.88
C SER A 7 -1.31 11.91 54.70
N PRO A 8 -0.08 11.67 54.23
CA PRO A 8 0.53 12.46 53.17
C PRO A 8 -0.20 12.25 51.84
N LEU A 9 -0.47 13.35 51.14
CA LEU A 9 -0.96 13.31 49.76
C LEU A 9 0.04 12.51 48.90
N PRO A 10 -0.40 11.51 48.13
CA PRO A 10 0.47 10.82 47.19
C PRO A 10 0.94 11.81 46.12
N SER A 11 2.25 11.97 45.98
CA SER A 11 2.91 12.77 44.95
C SER A 11 2.87 12.14 43.54
N ASP A 12 1.99 11.16 43.32
CA ASP A 12 1.85 10.42 42.06
C ASP A 12 1.04 11.17 40.98
N TYR A 13 0.64 12.42 41.23
CA TYR A 13 -0.15 13.24 40.30
C TYR A 13 0.67 14.18 39.41
N LEU A 14 2.01 14.15 39.48
CA LEU A 14 2.84 14.88 38.52
C LEU A 14 2.95 14.11 37.20
N THR A 15 1.86 14.19 36.42
CA THR A 15 1.89 14.40 34.97
C THR A 15 3.00 13.66 34.21
N SER A 16 2.79 12.38 33.95
CA SER A 16 3.17 11.83 32.66
C SER A 16 1.91 11.87 31.79
N PRO A 17 1.75 12.83 30.87
CA PRO A 17 0.62 12.83 29.96
C PRO A 17 0.67 11.52 29.22
N ALA A 18 -0.39 10.73 29.40
CA ALA A 18 -0.63 9.44 28.78
C ALA A 18 0.05 9.38 27.40
N ALA A 19 1.21 8.73 27.34
CA ALA A 19 1.79 8.21 26.12
C ALA A 19 1.00 6.97 25.68
N GLY A 20 -0.33 7.06 25.75
CA GLY A 20 -1.25 6.08 25.23
C GLY A 20 -1.06 6.05 23.72
N SER A 21 -0.39 4.99 23.27
CA SER A 21 -0.66 4.34 21.98
C SER A 21 -0.95 5.28 20.80
N ARG A 22 -0.06 6.26 20.54
CA ARG A 22 0.05 6.90 19.22
C ARG A 22 0.59 5.88 18.20
N VAL A 23 -0.17 4.83 17.94
CA VAL A 23 -0.05 4.08 16.68
C VAL A 23 -0.34 5.11 15.60
N SER A 24 0.73 5.55 14.94
CA SER A 24 0.87 6.93 14.52
C SER A 24 -0.20 7.36 13.52
N LEU A 25 -0.94 8.43 13.83
CA LEU A 25 -1.79 9.14 12.88
C LEU A 25 -1.07 9.38 11.55
N PHE A 26 0.23 9.69 11.62
CA PHE A 26 1.12 9.81 10.46
C PHE A 26 1.03 8.60 9.50
N ARG A 27 1.27 7.37 9.97
CA ARG A 27 1.12 6.14 9.16
C ARG A 27 -0.25 6.01 8.51
N LEU A 28 -1.31 6.40 9.22
CA LEU A 28 -2.68 6.31 8.71
C LEU A 28 -2.91 7.30 7.56
N TYR A 29 -2.39 8.53 7.69
CA TYR A 29 -2.41 9.52 6.61
C TYR A 29 -1.51 9.11 5.43
N THR A 30 -0.29 8.61 5.68
CA THR A 30 0.60 8.13 4.61
C THR A 30 -0.03 7.00 3.80
N LEU A 31 -0.66 6.03 4.48
CA LEU A 31 -1.40 4.96 3.81
C LEU A 31 -2.57 5.50 2.98
N ARG A 32 -3.36 6.44 3.51
CA ARG A 32 -4.46 7.07 2.75
C ARG A 32 -3.96 7.79 1.49
N VAL A 33 -2.84 8.50 1.60
CA VAL A 33 -2.19 9.14 0.43
C VAL A 33 -1.75 8.06 -0.57
N ALA A 34 -1.19 6.94 -0.11
CA ALA A 34 -0.82 5.83 -0.98
C ALA A 34 -2.03 5.27 -1.73
N TYR A 35 -3.15 5.01 -1.05
CA TYR A 35 -4.36 4.54 -1.73
C TYR A 35 -4.95 5.59 -2.66
N LEU A 36 -4.87 6.88 -2.33
CA LEU A 36 -5.28 7.96 -3.22
C LEU A 36 -4.45 7.98 -4.50
N VAL A 37 -3.12 7.93 -4.38
CA VAL A 37 -2.22 7.88 -5.53
C VAL A 37 -2.47 6.62 -6.36
N LEU A 38 -2.72 5.47 -5.73
CA LEU A 38 -3.04 4.22 -6.42
C LEU A 38 -4.38 4.31 -7.18
N ALA A 39 -5.43 4.77 -6.51
CA ALA A 39 -6.76 4.91 -7.09
C ALA A 39 -6.77 5.93 -8.24
N LEU A 40 -6.09 7.06 -8.07
CA LEU A 40 -5.98 8.10 -9.11
C LEU A 40 -5.07 7.67 -10.26
N GLY A 41 -3.94 7.01 -9.97
CA GLY A 41 -3.02 6.53 -10.99
C GLY A 41 -3.65 5.46 -11.87
N LEU A 42 -4.21 4.40 -11.27
CA LEU A 42 -4.92 3.36 -12.01
C LEU A 42 -6.22 3.89 -12.63
N GLY A 43 -6.92 4.78 -11.94
CA GLY A 43 -8.11 5.47 -12.44
C GLY A 43 -7.81 6.30 -13.69
N ALA A 44 -6.69 7.01 -13.75
CA ALA A 44 -6.34 7.85 -14.90
C ALA A 44 -5.68 7.05 -16.03
N MET A 45 -4.88 6.03 -15.73
CA MET A 45 -4.12 5.28 -16.75
C MET A 45 -4.86 4.07 -17.31
N VAL A 46 -5.65 3.37 -16.48
CA VAL A 46 -6.25 2.07 -16.87
C VAL A 46 -7.70 2.24 -17.29
N TRP A 47 -8.50 3.04 -16.59
CA TRP A 47 -9.93 3.18 -16.92
C TRP A 47 -10.21 3.74 -18.33
N PRO A 48 -9.45 4.72 -18.87
CA PRO A 48 -9.66 5.14 -20.26
C PRO A 48 -9.44 4.00 -21.25
N SER A 49 -8.44 3.15 -21.00
CA SER A 49 -8.13 1.96 -21.79
C SER A 49 -9.17 0.86 -21.61
N VAL A 50 -9.89 0.82 -20.48
CA VAL A 50 -11.01 -0.11 -20.27
C VAL A 50 -12.29 0.39 -20.95
N ILE A 51 -12.55 1.69 -20.96
CA ILE A 51 -13.77 2.26 -21.56
C ILE A 51 -13.63 2.38 -23.09
N ASN A 52 -12.49 2.85 -23.58
CA ASN A 52 -12.23 3.10 -25.00
C ASN A 52 -11.25 2.05 -25.58
N HIS A 53 -11.51 0.76 -25.36
CA HIS A 53 -10.67 -0.31 -25.93
C HIS A 53 -11.08 -0.65 -27.36
N THR A 54 -10.10 -1.11 -28.14
CA THR A 54 -10.35 -1.82 -29.40
C THR A 54 -10.54 -3.31 -29.15
N ASN A 55 -11.23 -4.03 -30.05
CA ASN A 55 -11.46 -5.47 -29.92
C ASN A 55 -10.16 -6.28 -29.80
N ASP A 56 -9.11 -5.85 -30.49
CA ASP A 56 -7.80 -6.50 -30.46
C ASP A 56 -7.09 -6.28 -29.11
N THR A 57 -7.22 -5.08 -28.52
CA THR A 57 -6.70 -4.82 -27.16
C THR A 57 -7.46 -5.62 -26.11
N ALA A 58 -8.78 -5.75 -26.24
CA ALA A 58 -9.60 -6.57 -25.35
C ALA A 58 -9.20 -8.05 -25.39
N ALA A 59 -8.90 -8.58 -26.58
CA ALA A 59 -8.47 -9.98 -26.73
C ALA A 59 -7.09 -10.24 -26.11
N ARG A 60 -6.14 -9.30 -26.25
CA ARG A 60 -4.75 -9.48 -25.79
C ARG A 60 -4.53 -9.08 -24.33
N HIS A 61 -5.10 -7.96 -23.88
CA HIS A 61 -4.82 -7.35 -22.59
C HIS A 61 -6.06 -7.19 -21.70
N GLY A 62 -7.24 -7.63 -22.15
CA GLY A 62 -8.50 -7.49 -21.42
C GLY A 62 -8.43 -7.98 -19.97
N PRO A 63 -7.94 -9.21 -19.69
CA PRO A 63 -7.82 -9.70 -18.32
C PRO A 63 -6.90 -8.85 -17.44
N GLN A 64 -5.77 -8.38 -18.00
CA GLN A 64 -4.82 -7.52 -17.28
C GLN A 64 -5.44 -6.16 -16.95
N LEU A 65 -6.10 -5.52 -17.93
CA LEU A 65 -6.76 -4.23 -17.74
C LEU A 65 -7.92 -4.34 -16.73
N ALA A 66 -8.72 -5.41 -16.80
CA ALA A 66 -9.80 -5.65 -15.85
C ALA A 66 -9.27 -5.86 -14.42
N LEU A 67 -8.19 -6.63 -14.26
CA LEU A 67 -7.54 -6.83 -12.97
C LEU A 67 -7.04 -5.50 -12.37
N LEU A 68 -6.31 -4.72 -13.17
CA LEU A 68 -5.76 -3.43 -12.74
C LEU A 68 -6.86 -2.39 -12.45
N ALA A 69 -7.93 -2.36 -13.26
CA ALA A 69 -9.08 -1.50 -13.00
C ALA A 69 -9.81 -1.90 -11.71
N GLY A 70 -9.96 -3.20 -11.46
CA GLY A 70 -10.51 -3.74 -10.22
C GLY A 70 -9.69 -3.37 -8.98
N ILE A 71 -8.36 -3.44 -9.08
CA ILE A 71 -7.43 -2.98 -8.04
C ILE A 71 -7.61 -1.48 -7.79
N GLY A 72 -7.68 -0.67 -8.85
CA GLY A 72 -7.92 0.77 -8.74
C GLY A 72 -9.26 1.10 -8.08
N ALA A 73 -10.33 0.38 -8.42
CA ALA A 73 -11.64 0.53 -7.77
C ALA A 73 -11.60 0.10 -6.29
N THR A 74 -10.92 -1.00 -5.98
CA THR A 74 -10.78 -1.50 -4.60
C THR A 74 -9.89 -0.60 -3.76
N ALA A 75 -8.94 0.12 -4.36
CA ALA A 75 -8.12 1.12 -3.67
C ALA A 75 -8.96 2.26 -3.05
N ILE A 76 -10.13 2.57 -3.60
CA ILE A 76 -11.09 3.52 -3.00
C ILE A 76 -11.54 3.03 -1.62
N LEU A 77 -11.76 1.71 -1.46
CA LEU A 77 -12.09 1.12 -0.16
C LEU A 77 -10.90 1.20 0.82
N GLY A 78 -9.67 1.20 0.29
CA GLY A 78 -8.44 1.46 1.03
C GLY A 78 -8.38 2.84 1.70
N LEU A 79 -9.05 3.86 1.16
CA LEU A 79 -9.14 5.17 1.83
C LEU A 79 -9.92 5.07 3.16
N ARG A 80 -10.97 4.23 3.19
CA ARG A 80 -11.80 4.02 4.38
C ARG A 80 -11.13 3.07 5.37
N TYR A 81 -10.49 2.01 4.88
CA TYR A 81 -9.85 0.98 5.72
C TYR A 81 -8.37 0.76 5.37
N PRO A 82 -7.50 1.76 5.58
CA PRO A 82 -6.11 1.76 5.06
C PRO A 82 -5.24 0.64 5.61
N VAL A 83 -5.44 0.25 6.86
CA VAL A 83 -4.65 -0.82 7.51
C VAL A 83 -5.13 -2.21 7.09
N LYS A 84 -6.44 -2.39 6.84
CA LYS A 84 -7.00 -3.69 6.44
C LYS A 84 -6.69 -4.03 4.97
N MET A 85 -6.56 -3.00 4.14
CA MET A 85 -6.29 -3.14 2.70
C MET A 85 -4.80 -3.17 2.36
N LEU A 86 -3.92 -3.23 3.37
CA LEU A 86 -2.47 -3.24 3.18
C LEU A 86 -1.97 -4.34 2.22
N PRO A 87 -2.58 -5.55 2.17
CA PRO A 87 -2.24 -6.55 1.17
C PRO A 87 -2.36 -6.06 -0.27
N LEU A 88 -3.24 -5.09 -0.55
CA LEU A 88 -3.41 -4.50 -1.89
C LEU A 88 -2.17 -3.70 -2.32
N LEU A 89 -1.59 -2.91 -1.41
CA LEU A 89 -0.36 -2.16 -1.68
C LEU A 89 0.84 -3.10 -1.82
N LEU A 90 0.90 -4.17 -1.02
CA LEU A 90 1.94 -5.18 -1.16
C LEU A 90 1.82 -5.91 -2.49
N PHE A 91 0.61 -6.29 -2.89
CA PHE A 91 0.34 -6.86 -4.21
C PHE A 91 0.87 -5.93 -5.30
N GLU A 92 0.56 -4.64 -5.23
CA GLU A 92 1.00 -3.62 -6.20
C GLU A 92 2.53 -3.57 -6.35
N VAL A 93 3.26 -3.67 -5.24
CA VAL A 93 4.73 -3.71 -5.26
C VAL A 93 5.24 -5.04 -5.79
N ILE A 94 4.64 -6.16 -5.38
CA ILE A 94 5.09 -7.51 -5.72
C ILE A 94 4.93 -7.78 -7.22
N TRP A 95 3.76 -7.52 -7.82
CA TRP A 95 3.55 -7.83 -9.24
C TRP A 95 4.46 -6.99 -10.13
N LYS A 96 4.74 -5.73 -9.74
CA LYS A 96 5.67 -4.85 -10.44
C LYS A 96 7.12 -5.26 -10.28
N ALA A 97 7.51 -5.72 -9.08
CA ALA A 97 8.83 -6.30 -8.86
C ALA A 97 9.03 -7.56 -9.71
N ILE A 98 8.02 -8.44 -9.78
CA ILE A 98 8.04 -9.62 -10.65
C ILE A 98 8.18 -9.19 -12.11
N TYR A 99 7.42 -8.19 -12.57
CA TYR A 99 7.54 -7.68 -13.94
C TYR A 99 8.97 -7.19 -14.25
N LEU A 100 9.53 -6.36 -13.37
CA LEU A 100 10.87 -5.79 -13.58
C LEU A 100 11.96 -6.87 -13.57
N ILE A 101 11.88 -7.86 -12.68
CA ILE A 101 12.90 -8.90 -12.55
C ILE A 101 12.75 -9.98 -13.62
N ALA A 102 11.53 -10.44 -13.90
CA ALA A 102 11.29 -11.59 -14.77
C ALA A 102 11.14 -11.21 -16.25
N PHE A 103 10.75 -9.97 -16.57
CA PHE A 103 10.52 -9.53 -17.94
C PHE A 103 11.44 -8.38 -18.35
N ALA A 104 11.47 -7.28 -17.58
CA ALA A 104 12.27 -6.11 -17.97
C ALA A 104 13.78 -6.39 -17.93
N LEU A 105 14.26 -7.07 -16.87
CA LEU A 105 15.68 -7.41 -16.72
C LEU A 105 16.24 -8.31 -17.83
N PRO A 106 15.60 -9.44 -18.22
CA PRO A 106 16.11 -10.23 -19.33
C PRO A 106 16.02 -9.50 -20.68
N LEU A 107 14.99 -8.68 -20.91
CA LEU A 107 14.90 -7.86 -22.13
C LEU A 107 16.00 -6.81 -22.20
N TRP A 108 16.34 -6.20 -21.06
CA TRP A 108 17.46 -5.28 -20.95
C TRP A 108 18.80 -5.98 -21.17
N ALA A 109 19.02 -7.15 -20.55
CA ALA A 109 20.23 -7.95 -20.76
C ALA A 109 20.40 -8.37 -22.24
N ALA A 110 19.30 -8.71 -22.91
CA ALA A 110 19.28 -9.03 -24.33
C ALA A 110 19.40 -7.80 -25.26
N HIS A 111 19.44 -6.58 -24.72
CA HIS A 111 19.41 -5.32 -25.48
C HIS A 111 18.19 -5.19 -26.41
N GLN A 112 17.07 -5.82 -26.05
CA GLN A 112 15.82 -5.83 -26.80
C GLN A 112 14.76 -4.92 -26.18
N ILE A 113 15.16 -3.75 -25.70
CA ILE A 113 14.20 -2.74 -25.24
C ILE A 113 13.62 -2.04 -26.47
N THR A 114 12.46 -2.51 -26.91
CA THR A 114 11.64 -1.81 -27.89
C THR A 114 10.98 -0.59 -27.24
N PRO A 115 10.51 0.40 -28.02
CA PRO A 115 9.79 1.54 -27.48
C PRO A 115 8.57 1.15 -26.62
N ALA A 116 7.84 0.11 -27.03
CA ALA A 116 6.71 -0.42 -26.27
C ALA A 116 7.13 -0.98 -24.89
N VAL A 117 8.24 -1.73 -24.84
CA VAL A 117 8.78 -2.24 -23.56
C VAL A 117 9.26 -1.10 -22.68
N ALA A 118 9.82 -0.04 -23.25
CA ALA A 118 10.25 1.14 -22.49
C ALA A 118 9.05 1.87 -21.85
N GLU A 119 7.94 2.01 -22.59
CA GLU A 119 6.68 2.58 -22.06
C GLU A 119 6.12 1.74 -20.91
N ASP A 120 6.10 0.42 -21.04
CA ASP A 120 5.66 -0.48 -19.98
C ASP A 120 6.55 -0.37 -18.73
N ILE A 121 7.87 -0.35 -18.90
CA ILE A 121 8.83 -0.17 -17.79
C ILE A 121 8.58 1.16 -17.10
N GLN A 122 8.37 2.25 -17.86
CA GLN A 122 8.08 3.56 -17.30
C GLN A 122 6.76 3.57 -16.51
N ALA A 123 5.71 2.91 -17.03
CA ALA A 123 4.44 2.78 -16.33
C ALA A 123 4.60 2.00 -15.00
N VAL A 124 5.42 0.95 -15.00
CA VAL A 124 5.70 0.13 -13.81
C VAL A 124 6.57 0.89 -12.80
N LEU A 125 7.51 1.72 -13.24
CA LEU A 125 8.43 2.48 -12.38
C LEU A 125 7.74 3.46 -11.43
N TRP A 126 6.50 3.88 -11.71
CA TRP A 126 5.70 4.67 -10.77
C TRP A 126 5.52 4.00 -9.40
N VAL A 127 5.76 2.69 -9.30
CA VAL A 127 5.80 1.96 -8.01
C VAL A 127 6.76 2.54 -7.00
N VAL A 128 7.83 3.19 -7.45
CA VAL A 128 8.87 3.78 -6.60
C VAL A 128 8.28 4.83 -5.66
N ILE A 129 7.19 5.49 -6.04
CA ILE A 129 6.47 6.45 -5.18
C ILE A 129 5.78 5.76 -4.00
N PHE A 130 5.32 4.51 -4.17
CA PHE A 130 4.69 3.76 -3.09
C PHE A 130 5.69 3.24 -2.06
N ILE A 131 6.94 2.98 -2.46
CA ILE A 131 7.98 2.45 -1.57
C ILE A 131 8.16 3.31 -0.29
N PRO A 132 8.41 4.63 -0.35
CA PRO A 132 8.55 5.43 0.87
C PRO A 132 7.21 5.65 1.61
N LEU A 133 6.07 5.52 0.93
CA LEU A 133 4.75 5.70 1.51
C LEU A 133 4.30 4.49 2.35
N ILE A 134 4.76 3.29 2.01
CA ILE A 134 4.40 2.08 2.75
C ILE A 134 5.15 2.06 4.09
N PRO A 135 4.45 1.89 5.22
CA PRO A 135 5.09 1.78 6.52
C PRO A 135 5.73 0.40 6.69
N TRP A 136 6.92 0.20 6.11
CA TRP A 136 7.64 -1.09 6.12
C TRP A 136 7.80 -1.69 7.52
N ARG A 137 8.08 -0.87 8.54
CA ARG A 137 8.16 -1.35 9.94
C ARG A 137 6.87 -2.04 10.39
N TYR A 138 5.71 -1.55 9.97
CA TYR A 138 4.43 -2.19 10.27
C TYR A 138 4.22 -3.44 9.42
N VAL A 139 4.58 -3.40 8.13
CA VAL A 139 4.50 -4.57 7.24
C VAL A 139 5.30 -5.74 7.79
N PHE A 140 6.57 -5.53 8.13
CA PHE A 140 7.43 -6.58 8.66
C PHE A 140 6.94 -7.08 10.02
N ALA A 141 6.47 -6.20 10.90
CA ALA A 141 5.93 -6.59 12.19
C ALA A 141 4.67 -7.48 12.06
N GLN A 142 3.74 -7.10 11.19
CA GLN A 142 2.43 -7.73 11.04
C GLN A 142 2.44 -8.96 10.13
N TYR A 143 3.16 -8.92 9.00
CA TYR A 143 3.09 -9.97 7.98
C TYR A 143 4.27 -10.94 8.00
N VAL A 144 5.41 -10.54 8.58
CA VAL A 144 6.63 -11.38 8.61
C VAL A 144 6.90 -11.91 10.01
N LEU A 145 6.72 -11.08 11.04
CA LEU A 145 6.96 -11.48 12.43
C LEU A 145 5.75 -12.10 13.12
N GLU A 146 4.52 -11.64 12.80
CA GLU A 146 3.33 -12.15 13.46
C GLU A 146 3.03 -13.58 13.01
N ARG A 147 2.74 -14.45 13.97
CA ARG A 147 2.47 -15.87 13.73
C ARG A 147 1.17 -15.99 12.96
N SER A 148 1.20 -16.64 11.80
CA SER A 148 -0.01 -16.90 11.00
C SER A 148 -1.08 -17.58 11.87
N GLU A 149 -2.34 -17.18 11.67
CA GLU A 149 -3.45 -17.85 12.36
C GLU A 149 -3.42 -19.35 12.03
N PRO A 150 -3.63 -20.23 13.02
CA PRO A 150 -3.69 -21.66 12.76
C PRO A 150 -4.84 -21.96 11.79
N TRP A 151 -4.57 -22.79 10.78
CA TRP A 151 -5.60 -23.37 9.94
C TRP A 151 -6.56 -24.17 10.83
N LYS A 152 -7.81 -23.73 10.93
CA LYS A 152 -8.92 -24.47 11.57
C LYS A 152 -9.83 -25.04 10.50
#